data_AF-A0A7S2J4M8-F1
#
_entry.id   AF-A0A7S2J4M8-F1
#
_cell.length_a   1.000
_cell.length_b   1.000
_cell.length_c   1.000
_cell.angle_alpha   90.00
_cell.angle_beta   90.00
_cell.angle_gamma   90.00
#
_symmetry.space_group_name_H-M   'P 1'
#
loop_
_entity.id
_entity.type
_entity.pdbx_description
1 polymer ?
#
loop_
_entity_poly.entity_id
_entity_poly.type
_entity_poly.pdbx_seq_one_letter_code
_entity_poly.pdbx_strand_id
1 'polypeptide(L)'
;TLLRRLMEYLSMGNFEVPGDDALQVVVAAHPGCDVTWLALQPHKALVVSDISATGRVKYHGYEAGAYISFILQHYDSLPQKMAFVHCHREAWEINDEAAILQSLDPHSYDFAPLTKKWAVDLPDPDMNPTRVHMREIFGHKVPFTGGFPTGRFNFSFAAGAAFLVDRERVLKRGREMWQKIYDWLQLDEDSDVAKRKAMSLEFTWHMLLGEPAEMLPPDPARLCPSDPKVCAHQPFLDATHVDVPSWRLEWYWHHTKGHAKPARDSSAGV
;
A
#
# COMPACT_ATOMS: atom_id res chain seq x y z
N THR A 1 -12.53 19.68 21.30
CA THR A 1 -12.84 18.27 21.00
C THR A 1 -11.89 17.79 19.92
N LEU A 2 -11.61 16.48 19.84
CA LEU A 2 -10.74 15.91 18.80
C LEU A 2 -11.19 16.34 17.40
N LEU A 3 -12.50 16.27 17.13
CA LEU A 3 -13.10 16.71 15.86
C LEU A 3 -12.75 18.15 15.48
N ARG A 4 -12.78 19.08 16.44
CA ARG A 4 -12.40 20.48 16.18
C ARG A 4 -10.94 20.62 15.79
N ARG A 5 -10.03 19.85 16.39
CA ARG A 5 -8.61 19.83 15.99
C ARG A 5 -8.45 19.23 14.58
N LEU A 6 -9.14 18.14 14.28
CA LEU A 6 -9.10 17.52 12.94
C LEU A 6 -9.59 18.49 11.84
N MET A 7 -10.59 19.31 12.14
CA MET A 7 -11.07 20.36 11.23
C MET A 7 -10.12 21.57 11.14
N GLU A 8 -9.52 21.99 12.25
CA GLU A 8 -8.62 23.16 12.31
C GLU A 8 -7.29 22.92 11.58
N TYR A 9 -6.83 21.66 11.51
CA TYR A 9 -5.50 21.38 10.97
C TYR A 9 -5.40 21.36 9.45
N LEU A 10 -6.50 21.31 8.67
CA LEU A 10 -6.50 21.35 7.19
C LEU A 10 -5.35 20.54 6.52
N SER A 11 -4.91 19.46 7.18
CA SER A 11 -3.75 18.66 6.80
C SER A 11 -2.43 19.42 6.67
N MET A 12 -2.17 20.47 7.48
CA MET A 12 -0.88 21.14 7.59
C MET A 12 -0.13 20.67 8.86
N GLY A 13 1.06 20.12 8.67
CA GLY A 13 1.90 19.59 9.74
C GLY A 13 1.48 18.20 10.22
N ASN A 14 2.35 17.58 11.02
CA ASN A 14 2.07 16.28 11.62
C ASN A 14 1.32 16.46 12.93
N PHE A 15 0.37 15.56 13.21
CA PHE A 15 -0.30 15.51 14.51
C PHE A 15 -0.75 14.10 14.86
N GLU A 16 -0.87 13.84 16.16
CA GLU A 16 -1.33 12.56 16.68
C GLU A 16 -2.83 12.59 16.99
N VAL A 17 -3.49 11.47 16.72
CA VAL A 17 -4.83 11.12 17.19
C VAL A 17 -4.66 10.05 18.29
N PRO A 18 -5.12 10.32 19.53
CA PRO A 18 -5.07 9.33 20.60
C PRO A 18 -5.91 8.10 20.30
N GLY A 19 -5.48 6.94 20.78
CA GLY A 19 -6.18 5.66 20.69
C GLY A 19 -5.43 4.58 21.48
N ASP A 20 -5.79 3.32 21.28
CA ASP A 20 -5.03 2.19 21.84
C ASP A 20 -3.67 2.02 21.16
N ASP A 21 -2.75 1.31 21.83
CA ASP A 21 -1.39 1.05 21.36
C ASP A 21 -1.26 -0.32 20.65
N ALA A 22 -2.38 -1.00 20.33
CA ALA A 22 -2.33 -2.30 19.66
C ALA A 22 -1.85 -2.20 18.20
N LEU A 23 -2.10 -1.04 17.57
CA LEU A 23 -1.74 -0.74 16.20
C LEU A 23 -1.37 0.75 16.07
N GLN A 24 -0.25 1.07 15.42
CA GLN A 24 0.03 2.45 15.01
C GLN A 24 -0.51 2.67 13.59
N VAL A 25 -1.51 3.54 13.45
CA VAL A 25 -1.98 3.99 12.14
C VAL A 25 -1.11 5.15 11.66
N VAL A 26 -0.62 5.10 10.43
CA VAL A 26 0.17 6.15 9.79
C VAL A 26 -0.62 6.63 8.58
N VAL A 27 -1.06 7.88 8.63
CA VAL A 27 -1.97 8.45 7.63
C VAL A 27 -1.20 9.43 6.76
N ALA A 28 -1.04 9.11 5.48
CA ALA A 28 -0.54 10.07 4.50
C ALA A 28 -1.62 11.11 4.21
N ALA A 29 -1.34 12.38 4.53
CA ALA A 29 -2.28 13.47 4.30
C ALA A 29 -1.66 14.57 3.44
N HIS A 30 -2.51 15.24 2.68
CA HIS A 30 -2.20 16.43 1.92
C HIS A 30 -3.26 17.51 2.18
N PRO A 31 -2.97 18.80 1.90
CA PRO A 31 -3.93 19.88 2.04
C PRO A 31 -5.26 19.57 1.35
N GLY A 32 -6.37 19.83 2.06
CA GLY A 32 -7.73 19.63 1.56
C GLY A 32 -8.32 18.24 1.83
N CYS A 33 -7.55 17.30 2.36
CA CYS A 33 -8.07 15.98 2.72
C CYS A 33 -8.86 15.99 4.04
N ASP A 34 -9.96 15.24 4.10
CA ASP A 34 -10.78 15.08 5.31
C ASP A 34 -10.31 13.88 6.15
N VAL A 35 -9.67 14.18 7.28
CA VAL A 35 -9.18 13.20 8.26
C VAL A 35 -10.08 13.09 9.51
N THR A 36 -11.27 13.71 9.49
CA THR A 36 -12.18 13.69 10.64
C THR A 36 -12.68 12.29 11.00
N TRP A 37 -12.70 11.38 10.02
CA TRP A 37 -13.08 9.98 10.20
C TRP A 37 -12.16 9.22 11.17
N LEU A 38 -10.94 9.70 11.44
CA LEU A 38 -10.05 9.11 12.43
C LEU A 38 -10.64 9.08 13.84
N ALA A 39 -11.66 9.92 14.12
CA ALA A 39 -12.42 9.88 15.36
C ALA A 39 -13.33 8.64 15.49
N LEU A 40 -13.49 7.85 14.42
CA LEU A 40 -14.35 6.68 14.38
C LEU A 40 -13.59 5.36 14.60
N GLN A 41 -12.25 5.36 14.58
CA GLN A 41 -11.45 4.14 14.76
C GLN A 41 -10.73 4.15 16.12
N PRO A 42 -10.38 2.97 16.69
CA PRO A 42 -9.93 2.88 18.09
C PRO A 42 -8.42 3.11 18.31
N HIS A 43 -7.61 3.03 17.26
CA HIS A 43 -6.15 2.96 17.35
C HIS A 43 -5.48 4.33 17.39
N LYS A 44 -4.28 4.39 17.96
CA LYS A 44 -3.42 5.56 17.85
C LYS A 44 -3.09 5.82 16.39
N ALA A 45 -3.27 7.06 15.92
CA ALA A 45 -2.92 7.46 14.57
C ALA A 45 -1.92 8.63 14.56
N LEU A 46 -1.01 8.62 13.59
CA LEU A 46 -0.13 9.74 13.28
C LEU A 46 -0.45 10.19 11.85
N VAL A 47 -0.92 11.42 11.74
CA VAL A 47 -1.11 12.08 10.45
C VAL A 47 0.21 12.69 10.02
N VAL A 48 0.67 12.31 8.83
CA VAL A 48 1.91 12.77 8.23
C VAL A 48 1.58 13.61 7.01
N SER A 49 1.80 14.91 7.13
CA SER A 49 1.54 15.89 6.06
C SER A 49 2.79 16.21 5.26
N ASP A 50 2.59 16.38 3.95
CA ASP A 50 3.57 16.88 2.97
C ASP A 50 3.85 18.38 3.16
N ILE A 51 2.96 19.11 3.81
CA ILE A 51 3.11 20.51 4.18
C ILE A 51 3.41 20.63 5.68
N SER A 52 4.40 21.43 6.03
CA SER A 52 4.71 21.77 7.43
C SER A 52 3.70 22.74 8.03
N ALA A 53 3.69 22.87 9.36
CA ALA A 53 2.86 23.86 10.05
C ALA A 53 3.16 25.32 9.63
N THR A 54 4.30 25.58 8.99
CA THR A 54 4.67 26.89 8.44
C THR A 54 4.34 27.05 6.95
N GLY A 55 3.65 26.08 6.35
CA GLY A 55 3.23 26.12 4.95
C GLY A 55 4.29 25.70 3.93
N ARG A 56 5.45 25.19 4.38
CA ARG A 56 6.53 24.73 3.48
C ARG A 56 6.39 23.25 3.16
N VAL A 57 6.66 22.87 1.93
CA VAL A 57 6.80 21.45 1.52
C VAL A 57 7.89 20.78 2.35
N LYS A 58 7.56 19.61 2.91
CA LYS A 58 8.44 18.78 3.74
C LYS A 58 9.07 17.64 2.96
N TYR A 59 8.33 17.05 2.04
CA TYR A 59 8.76 15.97 1.18
C TYR A 59 7.97 15.95 -0.12
N HIS A 60 8.52 15.26 -1.12
CA HIS A 60 7.88 14.91 -2.38
C HIS A 60 7.54 13.42 -2.42
N GLY A 61 6.73 13.01 -3.40
CA GLY A 61 6.36 11.60 -3.61
C GLY A 61 5.02 11.19 -3.00
N TYR A 62 4.10 12.12 -2.77
CA TYR A 62 2.73 11.85 -2.30
C TYR A 62 2.69 10.97 -1.03
N GLU A 63 1.81 9.97 -0.93
CA GLU A 63 1.77 9.08 0.22
C GLU A 63 3.08 8.33 0.49
N ALA A 64 3.83 8.00 -0.56
CA ALA A 64 5.06 7.24 -0.42
C ALA A 64 6.14 8.06 0.30
N GLY A 65 6.20 9.36 0.01
CA GLY A 65 7.04 10.29 0.75
C GLY A 65 6.68 10.31 2.24
N ALA A 66 5.38 10.33 2.56
CA ALA A 66 4.87 10.31 3.94
C ALA A 66 5.31 9.04 4.68
N TYR A 67 5.08 7.88 4.08
CA TYR A 67 5.36 6.58 4.70
C TYR A 67 6.86 6.37 4.94
N ILE A 68 7.68 6.69 3.94
CA ILE A 68 9.13 6.53 4.07
C ILE A 68 9.70 7.56 5.05
N SER A 69 9.17 8.79 5.07
CA SER A 69 9.56 9.79 6.06
C SER A 69 9.27 9.30 7.48
N PHE A 70 8.11 8.68 7.72
CA PHE A 70 7.80 8.03 8.99
C PHE A 70 8.78 6.90 9.31
N ILE A 71 9.00 5.97 8.38
CA ILE A 71 9.93 4.84 8.57
C ILE A 71 11.32 5.34 8.95
N LEU A 72 11.85 6.36 8.26
CA LEU A 72 13.18 6.90 8.53
C LEU A 72 13.29 7.60 9.89
N GLN A 73 12.27 8.36 10.28
CA GLN A 73 12.23 9.05 11.57
C GLN A 73 12.10 8.11 12.76
N HIS A 74 11.45 6.96 12.56
CA HIS A 74 11.15 6.00 13.61
C HIS A 74 11.92 4.69 13.47
N TYR A 75 12.91 4.58 12.57
CA TYR A 75 13.49 3.29 12.16
C TYR A 75 13.97 2.41 13.34
N ASP A 76 14.65 3.01 14.34
CA ASP A 76 15.15 2.28 15.51
C ASP A 76 14.08 2.05 16.60
N SER A 77 12.93 2.70 16.47
CA SER A 77 11.83 2.71 17.43
C SER A 77 10.47 2.39 16.78
N LEU A 78 10.48 1.66 15.66
CA LEU A 78 9.27 1.33 14.91
C LEU A 78 8.27 0.60 15.82
N PRO A 79 6.98 1.00 15.80
CA PRO A 79 5.92 0.25 16.44
C PRO A 79 5.88 -1.19 15.93
N GLN A 80 5.46 -2.15 16.76
CA GLN A 80 5.44 -3.56 16.38
C GLN A 80 4.50 -3.82 15.18
N LYS A 81 3.28 -3.30 15.25
CA LYS A 81 2.27 -3.39 14.19
C LYS A 81 1.91 -1.99 13.72
N MET A 82 1.86 -1.80 12.41
CA MET A 82 1.55 -0.53 11.77
C MET A 82 0.53 -0.75 10.66
N ALA A 83 -0.38 0.21 10.48
CA ALA A 83 -1.21 0.30 9.29
C ALA A 83 -0.90 1.61 8.57
N PHE A 84 -0.49 1.53 7.32
CA PHE A 84 -0.28 2.69 6.47
C PHE A 84 -1.53 2.88 5.61
N VAL A 85 -2.11 4.08 5.64
CA VAL A 85 -3.34 4.41 4.91
C VAL A 85 -3.27 5.82 4.33
N HIS A 86 -4.02 6.05 3.26
CA HIS A 86 -4.23 7.41 2.75
C HIS A 86 -5.27 8.13 3.63
N CYS A 87 -5.25 9.47 3.63
CA CYS A 87 -6.19 10.27 4.40
C CYS A 87 -7.66 10.17 3.94
N HIS A 88 -7.95 9.57 2.77
CA HIS A 88 -9.32 9.42 2.28
C HIS A 88 -9.99 8.24 2.99
N ARG A 89 -11.20 8.45 3.53
CA ARG A 89 -11.99 7.35 4.12
C ARG A 89 -12.44 6.34 3.07
N GLU A 90 -12.91 6.84 1.94
CA GLU A 90 -13.43 6.07 0.82
C GLU A 90 -12.76 6.55 -0.47
N ALA A 91 -12.41 5.62 -1.34
CA ALA A 91 -11.84 5.86 -2.66
C ALA A 91 -12.22 4.69 -3.59
N TRP A 92 -11.78 4.69 -4.84
CA TRP A 92 -12.19 3.65 -5.80
C TRP A 92 -11.58 2.27 -5.47
N GLU A 93 -10.44 2.28 -4.80
CA GLU A 93 -9.61 1.18 -4.35
C GLU A 93 -9.82 0.82 -2.86
N ILE A 94 -10.52 1.67 -2.11
CA ILE A 94 -10.75 1.56 -0.66
C ILE A 94 -12.23 1.26 -0.39
N ASN A 95 -12.55 0.44 0.62
CA ASN A 95 -13.93 0.29 1.09
C ASN A 95 -14.33 1.46 2.00
N ASP A 96 -13.88 1.41 3.25
CA ASP A 96 -14.07 2.42 4.29
C ASP A 96 -12.94 2.21 5.31
N GLU A 97 -11.90 3.07 5.29
CA GLU A 97 -10.73 2.92 6.17
C GLU A 97 -11.12 2.91 7.66
N ALA A 98 -12.15 3.66 8.04
CA ALA A 98 -12.59 3.69 9.43
C ALA A 98 -13.15 2.33 9.85
N ALA A 99 -13.97 1.72 9.00
CA ALA A 99 -14.59 0.43 9.27
C ALA A 99 -13.57 -0.73 9.22
N ILE A 100 -12.61 -0.65 8.29
CA ILE A 100 -11.48 -1.58 8.23
C ILE A 100 -10.70 -1.51 9.54
N LEU A 101 -10.27 -0.32 9.96
CA LEU A 101 -9.48 -0.15 11.19
C LEU A 101 -10.25 -0.53 12.45
N GLN A 102 -11.57 -0.34 12.52
CA GLN A 102 -12.39 -0.83 13.63
C GLN A 102 -12.42 -2.36 13.73
N SER A 103 -12.33 -3.05 12.60
CA SER A 103 -12.54 -4.51 12.53
C SER A 103 -11.25 -5.30 12.38
N LEU A 104 -10.15 -4.63 12.05
CA LEU A 104 -8.85 -5.22 11.76
C LEU A 104 -8.30 -5.94 13.00
N ASP A 105 -7.82 -7.16 12.81
CA ASP A 105 -6.93 -7.80 13.78
C ASP A 105 -5.46 -7.49 13.41
N PRO A 106 -4.74 -6.67 14.21
CA PRO A 106 -3.35 -6.31 13.94
C PRO A 106 -2.39 -7.51 13.91
N HIS A 107 -2.78 -8.64 14.49
CA HIS A 107 -1.98 -9.87 14.55
C HIS A 107 -2.38 -10.91 13.50
N SER A 108 -3.38 -10.60 12.66
CA SER A 108 -3.85 -11.49 11.60
C SER A 108 -2.73 -11.85 10.62
N TYR A 109 -1.89 -10.90 10.23
CA TYR A 109 -0.80 -11.10 9.27
C TYR A 109 0.46 -10.27 9.64
N ASP A 110 1.61 -10.67 9.11
CA ASP A 110 2.82 -9.84 9.16
C ASP A 110 2.83 -8.77 8.07
N PHE A 111 2.10 -9.02 6.98
CA PHE A 111 1.79 -8.05 5.94
C PHE A 111 0.44 -8.43 5.34
N ALA A 112 -0.47 -7.45 5.22
CA ALA A 112 -1.72 -7.64 4.50
C ALA A 112 -2.13 -6.31 3.86
N PRO A 113 -2.41 -6.28 2.54
CA PRO A 113 -3.04 -5.12 1.94
C PRO A 113 -4.44 -4.90 2.51
N LEU A 114 -4.82 -3.65 2.68
CA LEU A 114 -6.13 -3.24 3.21
C LEU A 114 -7.08 -2.78 2.10
N THR A 115 -6.70 -2.94 0.83
CA THR A 115 -7.46 -2.42 -0.31
C THR A 115 -8.44 -3.43 -0.88
N LYS A 116 -9.52 -2.90 -1.46
CA LYS A 116 -10.62 -3.66 -2.06
C LYS A 116 -10.24 -4.24 -3.41
N LYS A 117 -9.48 -3.50 -4.22
CA LYS A 117 -9.23 -3.80 -5.64
C LYS A 117 -7.92 -4.56 -5.80
N TRP A 118 -7.96 -5.69 -6.49
CA TRP A 118 -6.79 -6.54 -6.70
C TRP A 118 -6.47 -6.68 -8.19
N ALA A 119 -5.29 -6.23 -8.60
CA ALA A 119 -4.80 -6.48 -9.94
C ALA A 119 -4.53 -7.98 -10.11
N VAL A 120 -5.42 -8.67 -10.83
CA VAL A 120 -5.29 -10.11 -11.12
C VAL A 120 -4.41 -10.37 -12.34
N ASP A 121 -4.25 -9.37 -13.19
CA ASP A 121 -3.33 -9.32 -14.31
C ASP A 121 -2.97 -7.85 -14.51
N LEU A 122 -1.73 -7.57 -14.84
CA LEU A 122 -1.30 -6.22 -15.24
C LEU A 122 -0.28 -6.41 -16.36
N PRO A 123 -0.65 -6.11 -17.61
CA PRO A 123 0.16 -6.46 -18.77
C PRO A 123 1.45 -5.63 -18.81
N ASP A 124 2.43 -6.11 -19.58
CA ASP A 124 3.76 -5.51 -19.64
C ASP A 124 3.80 -4.02 -20.02
N PRO A 125 2.91 -3.47 -20.88
CA PRO A 125 2.87 -2.01 -21.13
C PRO A 125 2.63 -1.19 -19.86
N ASP A 126 1.74 -1.65 -18.97
CA ASP A 126 1.38 -0.95 -17.75
C ASP A 126 2.43 -1.16 -16.64
N MET A 127 3.12 -2.30 -16.66
CA MET A 127 4.22 -2.61 -15.72
C MET A 127 5.59 -2.09 -16.11
N ASN A 128 5.77 -1.72 -17.38
CA ASN A 128 7.07 -1.25 -17.85
C ASN A 128 7.57 0.01 -17.10
N PRO A 129 6.75 1.04 -16.84
CA PRO A 129 7.18 2.21 -16.07
C PRO A 129 7.72 1.85 -14.68
N THR A 130 6.99 1.00 -13.94
CA THR A 130 7.41 0.54 -12.62
C THR A 130 8.71 -0.25 -12.69
N ARG A 131 8.87 -1.13 -13.68
CA ARG A 131 10.12 -1.87 -13.88
C ARG A 131 11.31 -0.94 -14.16
N VAL A 132 11.09 0.12 -14.94
CA VAL A 132 12.12 1.14 -15.24
C VAL A 132 12.51 1.86 -13.94
N HIS A 133 11.55 2.39 -13.20
CA HIS A 133 11.81 3.10 -11.94
C HIS A 133 12.48 2.20 -10.89
N MET A 134 12.03 0.96 -10.74
CA MET A 134 12.69 0.01 -9.82
C MET A 134 14.13 -0.28 -10.24
N ARG A 135 14.43 -0.29 -11.54
CA ARG A 135 15.81 -0.44 -12.05
C ARG A 135 16.64 0.83 -11.81
N GLU A 136 16.05 2.02 -11.85
CA GLU A 136 16.76 3.25 -11.49
C GLU A 136 17.18 3.25 -10.02
N ILE A 137 16.29 2.82 -9.12
CA ILE A 137 16.59 2.76 -7.68
C ILE A 137 17.57 1.63 -7.38
N PHE A 138 17.38 0.43 -7.94
CA PHE A 138 18.06 -0.78 -7.49
C PHE A 138 19.06 -1.38 -8.49
N GLY A 139 19.11 -0.88 -9.72
CA GLY A 139 19.83 -1.51 -10.82
C GLY A 139 19.15 -2.79 -11.31
N HIS A 140 19.88 -3.61 -12.07
CA HIS A 140 19.35 -4.86 -12.64
C HIS A 140 19.10 -5.96 -11.60
N LYS A 141 19.68 -5.84 -10.41
CA LYS A 141 19.47 -6.78 -9.30
C LYS A 141 18.52 -6.13 -8.31
N VAL A 142 17.22 -6.44 -8.42
CA VAL A 142 16.25 -6.09 -7.39
C VAL A 142 16.59 -6.91 -6.14
N PRO A 143 17.08 -6.31 -5.04
CA PRO A 143 17.74 -7.03 -3.95
C PRO A 143 16.85 -8.06 -3.25
N PHE A 144 15.54 -7.93 -3.41
CA PHE A 144 14.55 -8.60 -2.58
C PHE A 144 13.69 -9.65 -3.31
N THR A 145 13.79 -9.78 -4.63
CA THR A 145 12.94 -10.72 -5.40
C THR A 145 13.72 -11.62 -6.37
N GLY A 146 15.06 -11.55 -6.40
CA GLY A 146 15.86 -12.25 -7.41
C GLY A 146 15.69 -11.70 -8.85
N GLY A 147 14.96 -10.59 -9.00
CA GLY A 147 14.60 -9.95 -10.26
C GLY A 147 13.16 -9.45 -10.25
N PHE A 148 12.85 -8.44 -11.05
CA PHE A 148 11.46 -8.02 -11.26
C PHE A 148 10.76 -9.04 -12.17
N PRO A 149 9.56 -9.52 -11.85
CA PRO A 149 8.90 -10.55 -12.67
C PRO A 149 8.65 -10.06 -14.09
N THR A 150 8.72 -11.03 -15.01
CA THR A 150 8.41 -10.85 -16.42
C THR A 150 7.32 -11.83 -16.83
N GLY A 151 6.52 -11.43 -17.83
CA GLY A 151 5.44 -12.25 -18.36
C GLY A 151 4.13 -12.16 -17.56
N ARG A 152 3.07 -12.54 -18.24
CA ARG A 152 1.67 -12.43 -17.80
C ARG A 152 1.39 -13.28 -16.55
N PHE A 153 0.55 -12.74 -15.64
CA PHE A 153 0.14 -13.38 -14.38
C PHE A 153 1.26 -13.74 -13.40
N ASN A 154 2.47 -13.20 -13.58
CA ASN A 154 3.57 -13.33 -12.61
C ASN A 154 3.63 -12.13 -11.65
N PHE A 155 2.61 -11.27 -11.72
CA PHE A 155 2.43 -10.10 -10.89
C PHE A 155 0.95 -10.02 -10.51
N SER A 156 0.68 -10.00 -9.21
CA SER A 156 -0.65 -9.72 -8.67
C SER A 156 -0.49 -9.07 -7.32
N PHE A 157 -1.24 -8.01 -7.09
CA PHE A 157 -1.12 -7.19 -5.90
C PHE A 157 -2.44 -6.46 -5.66
N ALA A 158 -2.58 -5.96 -4.45
CA ALA A 158 -3.66 -5.07 -4.09
C ALA A 158 -3.35 -3.67 -4.64
N ALA A 159 -4.27 -3.09 -5.41
CA ALA A 159 -4.11 -1.74 -5.94
C ALA A 159 -4.16 -0.71 -4.81
N GLY A 160 -3.35 0.35 -4.92
CA GLY A 160 -3.21 1.40 -3.92
C GLY A 160 -2.10 1.15 -2.89
N ALA A 161 -2.03 2.00 -1.87
CA ALA A 161 -0.98 1.98 -0.85
C ALA A 161 -1.52 1.89 0.59
N ALA A 162 -2.60 1.14 0.81
CA ALA A 162 -3.10 0.85 2.16
C ALA A 162 -2.72 -0.58 2.59
N PHE A 163 -2.03 -0.73 3.71
CA PHE A 163 -1.56 -2.04 4.18
C PHE A 163 -1.28 -2.08 5.69
N LEU A 164 -1.54 -3.24 6.30
CA LEU A 164 -1.04 -3.69 7.60
C LEU A 164 0.38 -4.26 7.41
N VAL A 165 1.28 -3.95 8.34
CA VAL A 165 2.65 -4.47 8.33
C VAL A 165 3.25 -4.59 9.73
N ASP A 166 4.03 -5.66 9.92
CA ASP A 166 4.87 -5.87 11.10
C ASP A 166 6.23 -5.19 10.95
N ARG A 167 6.77 -4.66 12.04
CA ARG A 167 8.11 -4.06 12.09
C ARG A 167 9.16 -4.92 11.40
N GLU A 168 9.15 -6.24 11.64
CA GLU A 168 10.17 -7.13 11.08
C GLU A 168 10.16 -7.13 9.55
N ARG A 169 9.01 -6.86 8.92
CA ARG A 169 8.92 -6.71 7.45
C ARG A 169 9.59 -5.43 6.96
N VAL A 170 9.45 -4.32 7.69
CA VAL A 170 10.13 -3.04 7.39
C VAL A 170 11.64 -3.18 7.57
N LEU A 171 12.07 -3.87 8.64
CA LEU A 171 13.48 -4.08 8.98
C LEU A 171 14.19 -5.08 8.05
N LYS A 172 13.47 -5.82 7.19
CA LYS A 172 14.08 -6.57 6.07
C LYS A 172 14.86 -5.64 5.11
N ARG A 173 14.67 -4.32 5.20
CA ARG A 173 15.40 -3.31 4.45
C ARG A 173 16.14 -2.41 5.43
N GLY A 174 17.45 -2.25 5.21
CA GLY A 174 18.27 -1.33 5.99
C GLY A 174 17.81 0.13 5.83
N ARG A 175 18.09 0.96 6.84
CA ARG A 175 17.82 2.41 6.79
C ARG A 175 18.34 3.06 5.50
N GLU A 176 19.53 2.68 5.05
CA GLU A 176 20.13 3.18 3.80
C GLU A 176 19.27 2.90 2.57
N MET A 177 18.56 1.77 2.53
CA MET A 177 17.69 1.45 1.42
C MET A 177 16.43 2.32 1.42
N TRP A 178 15.83 2.55 2.59
CA TRP A 178 14.71 3.49 2.73
C TRP A 178 15.13 4.91 2.38
N GLN A 179 16.33 5.34 2.82
CA GLN A 179 16.88 6.66 2.49
C GLN A 179 17.09 6.81 0.99
N LYS A 180 17.62 5.77 0.33
CA LYS A 180 17.79 5.78 -1.14
C LYS A 180 16.46 5.97 -1.89
N ILE A 181 15.40 5.29 -1.46
CA ILE A 181 14.07 5.46 -2.07
C ILE A 181 13.53 6.87 -1.76
N TYR A 182 13.71 7.36 -0.53
CA TYR A 182 13.30 8.70 -0.13
C TYR A 182 13.96 9.77 -1.00
N ASP A 183 15.29 9.73 -1.13
CA ASP A 183 16.08 10.68 -1.91
C ASP A 183 15.68 10.64 -3.40
N TRP A 184 15.41 9.46 -3.94
CA TRP A 184 14.92 9.30 -5.31
C TRP A 184 13.56 9.99 -5.53
N LEU A 185 12.66 9.97 -4.53
CA LEU A 185 11.40 10.72 -4.58
C LEU A 185 11.58 12.24 -4.46
N GLN A 186 12.69 12.72 -3.86
CA GLN A 186 12.95 14.16 -3.67
C GLN A 186 13.56 14.84 -4.90
N LEU A 187 13.91 14.08 -5.93
CA LEU A 187 14.47 14.65 -7.15
C LEU A 187 13.44 15.55 -7.84
N ASP A 188 13.86 16.76 -8.18
CA ASP A 188 13.02 17.75 -8.87
C ASP A 188 12.75 17.29 -10.30
N GLU A 189 11.47 17.17 -10.63
CA GLU A 189 10.98 16.62 -11.89
C GLU A 189 9.63 17.25 -12.22
N ASP A 190 9.24 17.15 -13.50
CA ASP A 190 7.89 17.49 -13.91
C ASP A 190 6.85 16.68 -13.12
N SER A 191 5.71 17.29 -12.81
CA SER A 191 4.68 16.72 -11.94
C SER A 191 4.14 15.38 -12.44
N ASP A 192 4.07 15.16 -13.75
CA ASP A 192 3.64 13.88 -14.33
C ASP A 192 4.67 12.76 -14.08
N VAL A 193 5.95 13.09 -14.15
CA VAL A 193 7.04 12.14 -13.86
C VAL A 193 7.06 11.79 -12.37
N ALA A 194 6.99 12.82 -11.51
CA ALA A 194 6.92 12.65 -10.06
C ALA A 194 5.74 11.75 -9.65
N LYS A 195 4.57 11.93 -10.26
CA LYS A 195 3.40 11.08 -10.04
C LYS A 195 3.64 9.62 -10.45
N ARG A 196 4.19 9.38 -11.65
CA ARG A 196 4.48 8.01 -12.12
C ARG A 196 5.52 7.29 -11.25
N LYS A 197 6.47 8.03 -10.68
CA LYS A 197 7.45 7.50 -9.73
C LYS A 197 6.80 7.09 -8.41
N ALA A 198 6.00 7.97 -7.81
CA ALA A 198 5.26 7.65 -6.58
C ALA A 198 4.34 6.44 -6.78
N MET A 199 3.58 6.41 -7.88
CA MET A 199 2.69 5.30 -8.25
C MET A 199 3.43 3.96 -8.41
N SER A 200 4.71 3.99 -8.79
CA SER A 200 5.51 2.76 -8.90
C SER A 200 5.78 2.11 -7.53
N LEU A 201 5.74 2.89 -6.44
CA LEU A 201 5.83 2.35 -5.08
C LEU A 201 4.53 1.69 -4.63
N GLU A 202 3.37 2.21 -5.03
CA GLU A 202 2.08 1.55 -4.79
C GLU A 202 2.08 0.10 -5.28
N PHE A 203 2.70 -0.15 -6.44
CA PHE A 203 2.78 -1.47 -7.03
C PHE A 203 3.84 -2.38 -6.41
N THR A 204 4.69 -1.87 -5.51
CA THR A 204 5.87 -2.61 -5.03
C THR A 204 6.05 -2.61 -3.53
N TRP A 205 5.16 -1.98 -2.76
CA TRP A 205 5.19 -2.00 -1.29
C TRP A 205 5.34 -3.40 -0.73
N HIS A 206 4.53 -4.35 -1.20
CA HIS A 206 4.57 -5.73 -0.75
C HIS A 206 5.94 -6.38 -0.99
N MET A 207 6.54 -6.16 -2.17
CA MET A 207 7.89 -6.65 -2.48
C MET A 207 8.96 -5.99 -1.60
N LEU A 208 8.85 -4.68 -1.38
CA LEU A 208 9.73 -3.93 -0.47
C LEU A 208 9.61 -4.47 0.98
N LEU A 209 8.45 -4.99 1.36
CA LEU A 209 8.17 -5.58 2.67
C LEU A 209 8.34 -7.12 2.70
N GLY A 210 8.88 -7.67 1.62
CA GLY A 210 9.35 -9.05 1.52
C GLY A 210 8.27 -10.09 1.20
N GLU A 211 7.17 -9.67 0.58
CA GLU A 211 6.21 -10.54 -0.09
C GLU A 211 6.66 -10.88 -1.52
N PRO A 212 6.18 -12.00 -2.09
CA PRO A 212 6.39 -12.30 -3.51
C PRO A 212 5.63 -11.31 -4.40
N ALA A 213 6.09 -11.17 -5.65
CA ALA A 213 5.48 -10.26 -6.61
C ALA A 213 4.08 -10.72 -7.07
N GLU A 214 3.80 -12.03 -7.05
CA GLU A 214 2.46 -12.61 -7.17
C GLU A 214 1.91 -12.86 -5.76
N MET A 215 1.08 -11.95 -5.28
CA MET A 215 0.39 -12.09 -3.99
C MET A 215 -0.94 -12.80 -4.12
N LEU A 216 -1.33 -13.44 -3.02
CA LEU A 216 -2.70 -13.90 -2.78
C LEU A 216 -3.43 -12.90 -1.88
N PRO A 217 -4.71 -12.60 -2.17
CA PRO A 217 -5.58 -11.92 -1.23
C PRO A 217 -5.58 -12.55 0.18
N PRO A 218 -5.55 -11.73 1.25
CA PRO A 218 -5.76 -12.22 2.60
C PRO A 218 -7.20 -12.71 2.77
N ASP A 219 -7.40 -13.65 3.70
CA ASP A 219 -8.74 -14.11 4.06
C ASP A 219 -9.44 -12.98 4.85
N PRO A 220 -10.56 -12.42 4.34
CA PRO A 220 -11.26 -11.33 5.03
C PRO A 220 -11.72 -11.70 6.44
N ALA A 221 -12.05 -12.97 6.69
CA ALA A 221 -12.49 -13.43 8.00
C ALA A 221 -11.34 -13.51 9.02
N ARG A 222 -10.11 -13.71 8.54
CA ARG A 222 -8.90 -13.63 9.36
C ARG A 222 -8.45 -12.18 9.54
N LEU A 223 -8.51 -11.37 8.48
CA LEU A 223 -8.06 -9.97 8.51
C LEU A 223 -8.98 -9.12 9.39
N CYS A 224 -10.29 -9.27 9.25
CA CYS A 224 -11.30 -8.46 9.94
C CYS A 224 -12.36 -9.34 10.61
N PRO A 225 -12.03 -10.01 11.72
CA PRO A 225 -12.86 -11.07 12.30
C PRO A 225 -14.23 -10.60 12.82
N SER A 226 -14.37 -9.33 13.21
CA SER A 226 -15.66 -8.79 13.69
C SER A 226 -16.64 -8.47 12.56
N ASP A 227 -16.13 -8.06 11.40
CA ASP A 227 -16.92 -7.85 10.18
C ASP A 227 -16.08 -8.16 8.93
N PRO A 228 -16.07 -9.43 8.47
CA PRO A 228 -15.27 -9.82 7.31
C PRO A 228 -15.62 -9.07 6.02
N LYS A 229 -16.81 -8.46 5.93
CA LYS A 229 -17.26 -7.77 4.71
C LYS A 229 -16.49 -6.48 4.45
N VAL A 230 -16.03 -5.79 5.50
CA VAL A 230 -15.30 -4.52 5.33
C VAL A 230 -13.93 -4.71 4.69
N CYS A 231 -13.36 -5.91 4.85
CA CYS A 231 -12.06 -6.29 4.29
C CYS A 231 -12.19 -7.25 3.09
N ALA A 232 -13.40 -7.35 2.54
CA ALA A 232 -13.65 -8.11 1.33
C ALA A 232 -13.00 -7.43 0.11
N HIS A 233 -12.41 -8.26 -0.74
CA HIS A 233 -11.70 -7.84 -1.95
C HIS A 233 -12.41 -8.34 -3.21
N GLN A 234 -12.09 -7.72 -4.34
CA GLN A 234 -12.58 -8.11 -5.66
C GLN A 234 -11.48 -7.91 -6.72
N PRO A 235 -11.51 -8.69 -7.80
CA PRO A 235 -10.57 -8.49 -8.90
C PRO A 235 -10.81 -7.13 -9.54
N PHE A 236 -9.73 -6.42 -9.85
CA PHE A 236 -9.73 -5.25 -10.69
C PHE A 236 -9.71 -5.72 -12.15
N LEU A 237 -10.79 -5.39 -12.87
CA LEU A 237 -10.97 -5.65 -14.29
C LEU A 237 -11.46 -4.33 -14.88
N ASP A 238 -10.61 -3.63 -15.63
CA ASP A 238 -11.04 -2.45 -16.38
C ASP A 238 -11.21 -2.77 -17.88
N ALA A 239 -11.63 -1.76 -18.65
CA ALA A 239 -11.89 -1.89 -20.08
C ALA A 239 -10.63 -2.13 -20.94
N THR A 240 -9.41 -2.03 -20.39
CA THR A 240 -8.16 -2.37 -21.09
C THR A 240 -7.66 -3.77 -20.73
N HIS A 241 -8.22 -4.40 -19.69
CA HIS A 241 -7.91 -5.77 -19.24
C HIS A 241 -8.90 -6.82 -19.81
N VAL A 242 -9.35 -6.63 -21.05
CA VAL A 242 -10.44 -7.43 -21.66
C VAL A 242 -10.10 -8.91 -21.86
N ASP A 243 -8.81 -9.27 -21.79
CA ASP A 243 -8.35 -10.62 -22.14
C ASP A 243 -7.99 -11.49 -20.92
N VAL A 244 -8.43 -11.15 -19.70
CA VAL A 244 -8.17 -12.00 -18.52
C VAL A 244 -8.87 -13.36 -18.68
N PRO A 245 -8.14 -14.48 -18.82
CA PRO A 245 -8.74 -15.79 -19.05
C PRO A 245 -9.55 -16.24 -17.83
N SER A 246 -10.64 -16.98 -18.06
CA SER A 246 -11.50 -17.49 -16.98
C SER A 246 -10.73 -18.29 -15.94
N TRP A 247 -9.71 -19.07 -16.33
CA TRP A 247 -8.89 -19.82 -15.38
C TRP A 247 -8.17 -18.92 -14.36
N ARG A 248 -7.81 -17.68 -14.73
CA ARG A 248 -7.14 -16.74 -13.84
C ARG A 248 -8.11 -16.19 -12.79
N LEU A 249 -9.35 -15.91 -13.20
CA LEU A 249 -10.42 -15.50 -12.29
C LEU A 249 -10.81 -16.64 -11.34
N GLU A 250 -10.96 -17.85 -11.85
CA GLU A 250 -11.20 -19.06 -11.04
C GLU A 250 -10.10 -19.27 -9.99
N TRP A 251 -8.83 -19.14 -10.40
CA TRP A 251 -7.70 -19.20 -9.47
C TRP A 251 -7.78 -18.09 -8.41
N TYR A 252 -8.12 -16.85 -8.79
CA TYR A 252 -8.28 -15.74 -7.85
C TYR A 252 -9.37 -16.03 -6.80
N TRP A 253 -10.49 -16.65 -7.17
CA TRP A 253 -11.57 -16.95 -6.22
C TRP A 253 -11.31 -18.18 -5.35
N HIS A 254 -10.37 -19.05 -5.73
CA HIS A 254 -10.20 -20.38 -5.11
C HIS A 254 -8.79 -20.67 -4.56
N HIS A 255 -7.84 -19.74 -4.65
CA HIS A 255 -6.47 -19.95 -4.17
C HIS A 255 -6.37 -20.33 -2.68
N THR A 256 -7.30 -19.88 -1.84
CA THR A 256 -7.31 -20.20 -0.39
C THR A 256 -7.69 -21.65 -0.09
N LYS A 257 -8.24 -22.40 -1.07
CA LYS A 257 -8.67 -23.79 -0.90
C LYS A 257 -7.61 -24.82 -1.33
N GLY A 258 -6.36 -24.40 -1.52
CA GLY A 258 -5.26 -25.31 -1.89
C GLY A 258 -5.24 -25.70 -3.37
N HIS A 259 -5.98 -25.00 -4.24
CA HIS A 259 -5.90 -25.21 -5.68
C HIS A 259 -4.58 -24.65 -6.22
N ALA A 260 -3.74 -25.53 -6.79
CA ALA A 260 -2.58 -25.09 -7.54
C ALA A 260 -3.02 -24.25 -8.75
N LYS A 261 -2.19 -23.27 -9.12
CA LYS A 261 -2.35 -22.53 -10.39
C LYS A 261 -2.43 -23.57 -11.52
N PRO A 262 -3.47 -23.54 -12.37
CA PRO A 262 -3.54 -24.44 -13.51
C PRO A 262 -2.23 -24.35 -14.31
N ALA A 263 -1.66 -25.49 -14.71
CA ALA A 263 -0.54 -25.49 -15.65
C ALA A 263 -0.97 -24.69 -16.88
N ARG A 264 -0.11 -23.78 -17.36
CA ARG A 264 -0.39 -22.98 -18.56
C ARG A 264 -0.88 -23.92 -19.65
N ASP A 265 -2.16 -23.83 -19.97
CA ASP A 265 -2.71 -24.57 -21.10
C ASP A 265 -2.02 -23.98 -22.34
N SER A 266 -1.15 -24.76 -22.98
CA SER A 266 -0.39 -24.36 -24.18
C SER A 266 -1.28 -24.10 -25.40
N SER A 267 -2.60 -23.99 -25.18
CA SER A 267 -3.67 -23.90 -26.16
C SER A 267 -4.39 -22.54 -26.16
N ALA A 268 -4.17 -21.67 -25.17
CA ALA A 268 -4.66 -20.29 -25.22
C ALA A 268 -3.62 -19.40 -25.93
N GLY A 269 -3.70 -19.37 -27.26
CA GLY A 269 -2.83 -18.60 -28.15
C GLY A 269 -3.02 -17.08 -28.03
N VAL A 270 -1.90 -16.40 -28.30
CA VAL A 270 -1.69 -15.02 -28.78
C VAL A 270 -2.60 -13.94 -28.21
#